data_AF-A5TT20-F1
#
_entry.id   AF-A5TT20-F1
#
_cell.length_a   1.000
_cell.length_b   1.000
_cell.length_c   1.000
_cell.angle_alpha   90.00
_cell.angle_beta   90.00
_cell.angle_gamma   90.00
#
_symmetry.space_group_name_H-M   'P 1'
#
loop_
_entity.id
_entity.type
_entity.pdbx_description
1 polymer ?
#
loop_
_entity_poly.entity_id
_entity_poly.type
_entity_poly.pdbx_seq_one_letter_code
_entity_poly.pdbx_strand_id
1 'polypeptide(L)'
;MFLYLHYDRIILKRGDIMSFTKEHKVEIINTILRAIKEKKNPYNETLSFYKISRQTVYKYIKELIEKKLIKKVDNKNYTLSFYNLKEENYKNINLQEDIIYKNLLKEVEKDKKENVIHILTYSFTEILNNAIEHSESRNIKISYGEDYFSIYVQILDDGVGIFKKIKKNYNLKNENEAIFELKKGKITSDPENHSGEGIFFSSKVVDYFLIDSYNKNFYSGNKDYFYHFEHNKKENIKGTLVYFIIDKNTNRTTKEVFDSYTDDDYVFNKTEITVHLAEEYLGEHLISRSIARRILSNIEKFKVIFLDFNGVKTIGQAFADEIFRVFRNKHKEITILPINMNEEVKFMIKRVDKNIVMK
;
A
#
# COMPACT_ATOMS: atom_id res chain seq x y z
N MET A 1 9.60 -8.61 -10.89
CA MET A 1 10.84 -9.35 -11.20
C MET A 1 10.86 -10.58 -10.31
N PHE A 2 10.59 -11.76 -10.90
CA PHE A 2 10.56 -13.04 -10.20
C PHE A 2 11.96 -13.33 -9.64
N LEU A 3 12.11 -13.50 -8.32
CA LEU A 3 13.31 -14.11 -7.76
C LEU A 3 13.23 -15.62 -8.04
N TYR A 4 13.75 -16.03 -9.19
CA TYR A 4 14.31 -17.35 -9.38
C TYR A 4 15.62 -17.40 -8.59
N LEU A 5 15.58 -18.00 -7.40
CA LEU A 5 16.81 -18.50 -6.78
C LEU A 5 17.13 -19.84 -7.46
N HIS A 6 18.19 -19.83 -8.27
CA HIS A 6 18.83 -21.04 -8.78
C HIS A 6 19.28 -21.89 -7.59
N TYR A 7 18.70 -23.07 -7.44
CA TYR A 7 19.17 -24.07 -6.49
C TYR A 7 20.01 -25.10 -7.22
N ASP A 8 21.28 -25.17 -6.83
CA ASP A 8 22.17 -26.25 -7.18
C ASP A 8 21.57 -27.60 -6.78
N ARG A 9 21.57 -28.52 -7.74
CA ARG A 9 21.08 -29.89 -7.57
C ARG A 9 22.00 -30.65 -6.60
N ILE A 10 21.63 -30.73 -5.33
CA ILE A 10 22.18 -31.76 -4.45
C ILE A 10 21.53 -33.10 -4.83
N ILE A 11 22.22 -33.86 -5.68
CA ILE A 11 21.90 -35.26 -5.98
C ILE A 11 22.51 -36.11 -4.88
N LEU A 12 21.67 -36.67 -3.99
CA LEU A 12 22.09 -37.71 -3.05
C LEU A 12 21.39 -39.04 -3.36
N LYS A 13 22.18 -40.11 -3.41
CA LYS A 13 21.80 -41.49 -3.74
C LYS A 13 20.96 -42.13 -2.62
N ARG A 14 20.12 -43.10 -3.00
CA ARG A 14 19.24 -43.89 -2.12
C ARG A 14 20.03 -44.56 -0.99
N GLY A 15 19.68 -44.28 0.26
CA GLY A 15 20.17 -45.04 1.42
C GLY A 15 20.04 -44.34 2.77
N ASP A 16 20.15 -43.01 2.82
CA ASP A 16 20.27 -42.32 4.11
C ASP A 16 18.93 -41.75 4.59
N ILE A 17 18.45 -42.25 5.74
CA ILE A 17 17.44 -41.58 6.55
C ILE A 17 18.12 -40.34 7.17
N MET A 18 18.19 -39.25 6.42
CA MET A 18 18.63 -37.97 6.97
C MET A 18 17.46 -37.27 7.65
N SER A 19 17.61 -36.96 8.94
CA SER A 19 16.84 -35.89 9.55
C SER A 19 17.16 -34.60 8.79
N PHE A 20 16.15 -33.94 8.21
CA PHE A 20 16.33 -32.64 7.58
C PHE A 20 17.00 -31.66 8.54
N THR A 21 17.88 -30.80 8.02
CA THR A 21 18.40 -29.66 8.78
C THR A 21 17.24 -28.79 9.27
N LYS A 22 17.46 -28.05 10.36
CA LYS A 22 16.44 -27.15 10.91
C LYS A 22 15.97 -26.14 9.86
N GLU A 23 16.88 -25.69 9.00
CA GLU A 23 16.63 -24.78 7.87
C GLU A 23 15.72 -25.41 6.81
N HIS A 24 16.03 -26.62 6.33
CA HIS A 24 15.16 -27.32 5.37
C HIS A 24 13.74 -27.56 5.92
N LYS A 25 13.59 -27.86 7.23
CA LYS A 25 12.26 -27.98 7.84
C LYS A 25 11.49 -26.64 7.78
N VAL A 26 12.16 -25.52 8.04
CA VAL A 26 11.55 -24.19 7.99
C VAL A 26 11.09 -23.84 6.57
N GLU A 27 11.89 -24.17 5.56
CA GLU A 27 11.53 -23.94 4.15
C GLU A 27 10.30 -24.75 3.71
N ILE A 28 10.23 -26.03 4.10
CA ILE A 28 9.07 -26.89 3.83
C ILE A 28 7.82 -26.31 4.52
N ILE A 29 7.93 -25.91 5.79
CA ILE A 29 6.82 -25.29 6.53
C ILE A 29 6.36 -24.00 5.84
N ASN A 30 7.29 -23.13 5.43
CA ASN A 30 6.97 -21.90 4.70
C ASN A 30 6.28 -22.19 3.37
N THR A 31 6.68 -23.24 2.66
CA THR A 31 6.05 -23.66 1.41
C THR A 31 4.61 -24.13 1.65
N ILE A 32 4.37 -24.94 2.69
CA ILE A 32 3.02 -25.38 3.08
C ILE A 32 2.14 -24.17 3.42
N LEU A 33 2.64 -23.25 4.24
CA LEU A 33 1.90 -22.07 4.67
C LEU A 33 1.60 -21.11 3.51
N ARG A 34 2.54 -20.94 2.57
CA ARG A 34 2.34 -20.14 1.36
C ARG A 34 1.30 -20.76 0.43
N ALA A 35 1.34 -22.08 0.22
CA ALA A 35 0.33 -22.79 -0.54
C ALA A 35 -1.07 -22.58 0.06
N ILE A 36 -1.19 -22.62 1.39
CA ILE A 36 -2.44 -22.34 2.10
C ILE A 36 -2.90 -20.88 1.91
N LYS A 37 -1.99 -19.90 2.05
CA LYS A 37 -2.27 -18.47 1.82
C LYS A 37 -2.82 -18.22 0.42
N GLU A 38 -2.21 -18.86 -0.58
CA GLU A 38 -2.59 -18.75 -2.00
C GLU A 38 -3.79 -19.63 -2.39
N LYS A 39 -4.46 -20.26 -1.41
CA LYS A 39 -5.59 -21.18 -1.62
C LYS A 39 -5.27 -22.35 -2.56
N LYS A 40 -4.01 -22.76 -2.61
CA LYS A 40 -3.51 -23.95 -3.33
C LYS A 40 -3.56 -25.18 -2.43
N ASN A 41 -3.46 -26.35 -3.05
CA ASN A 41 -3.36 -27.60 -2.29
C ASN A 41 -1.95 -27.74 -1.68
N PRO A 42 -1.80 -27.74 -0.35
CA PRO A 42 -0.47 -27.76 0.28
C PRO A 42 0.30 -29.06 0.05
N TYR A 43 -0.38 -30.18 -0.23
CA TYR A 43 0.29 -31.44 -0.56
C TYR A 43 0.92 -31.37 -1.95
N ASN A 44 0.15 -30.96 -2.95
CA ASN A 44 0.64 -30.91 -4.34
C ASN A 44 1.79 -29.91 -4.46
N GLU A 45 1.65 -28.73 -3.84
CA GLU A 45 2.69 -27.70 -3.87
C GLU A 45 3.96 -28.19 -3.18
N THR A 46 3.86 -28.78 -1.98
CA THR A 46 5.06 -29.22 -1.26
C THR A 46 5.76 -30.38 -1.96
N LEU A 47 5.01 -31.34 -2.51
CA LEU A 47 5.58 -32.53 -3.17
C LEU A 47 6.19 -32.22 -4.55
N SER A 48 5.86 -31.08 -5.17
CA SER A 48 6.49 -30.66 -6.43
C SER A 48 7.90 -30.11 -6.22
N PHE A 49 8.16 -29.49 -5.06
CA PHE A 49 9.47 -28.89 -4.73
C PHE A 49 10.38 -29.82 -3.92
N TYR A 50 9.83 -30.70 -3.08
CA TYR A 50 10.62 -31.49 -2.14
C TYR A 50 10.40 -32.99 -2.30
N LYS A 51 11.50 -33.75 -2.27
CA LYS A 51 11.49 -35.23 -2.29
C LYS A 51 11.14 -35.81 -0.91
N ILE A 52 9.91 -35.56 -0.45
CA ILE A 52 9.39 -36.06 0.83
C ILE A 52 8.13 -36.90 0.65
N SER A 53 7.80 -37.71 1.65
CA SER A 53 6.56 -38.51 1.61
C SER A 53 5.33 -37.65 1.92
N ARG A 54 4.16 -38.08 1.43
CA ARG A 54 2.88 -37.45 1.77
C ARG A 54 2.60 -37.48 3.28
N GLN A 55 3.06 -38.52 3.96
CA GLN A 55 2.98 -38.68 5.41
C GLN A 55 3.82 -37.62 6.14
N THR A 56 4.98 -37.24 5.61
CA THR A 56 5.79 -36.14 6.15
C THR A 56 5.07 -34.81 6.05
N VAL A 57 4.45 -34.51 4.89
CA VAL A 57 3.63 -33.30 4.73
C VAL A 57 2.45 -33.29 5.71
N TYR A 58 1.76 -34.42 5.85
CA TYR A 58 0.66 -34.58 6.82
C TYR A 58 1.13 -34.30 8.26
N LYS A 59 2.30 -34.81 8.66
CA LYS A 59 2.89 -34.55 9.98
C LYS A 59 3.12 -33.05 10.22
N TYR A 60 3.67 -32.33 9.24
CA TYR A 60 3.88 -30.88 9.37
C TYR A 60 2.56 -30.10 9.40
N ILE A 61 1.58 -30.47 8.58
CA ILE A 61 0.23 -29.85 8.64
C ILE A 61 -0.39 -30.08 10.03
N LYS A 62 -0.28 -31.29 10.59
CA LYS A 62 -0.77 -31.58 11.94
C LYS A 62 -0.07 -30.71 13.00
N GLU A 63 1.25 -30.57 12.93
CA GLU A 63 2.03 -29.68 13.81
C GLU A 63 1.56 -28.21 13.69
N LEU A 64 1.26 -27.74 12.48
CA LEU A 64 0.76 -26.37 12.26
C LEU A 64 -0.65 -26.15 12.83
N ILE A 65 -1.52 -27.17 12.79
CA ILE A 65 -2.85 -27.13 13.41
C ILE A 65 -2.71 -27.13 14.94
N GLU A 66 -1.86 -27.99 15.50
CA GLU A 66 -1.60 -28.08 16.94
C GLU A 66 -1.04 -26.74 17.48
N LYS A 67 -0.16 -26.08 16.72
CA LYS A 67 0.34 -24.72 17.01
C LYS A 67 -0.67 -23.61 16.72
N LYS A 68 -1.87 -23.94 16.24
CA LYS A 68 -2.94 -23.00 15.85
C LYS A 68 -2.51 -21.98 14.79
N LEU A 69 -1.54 -22.30 13.94
CA LEU A 69 -1.11 -21.43 12.83
C LEU A 69 -2.03 -21.56 11.62
N ILE A 70 -2.68 -22.71 11.47
CA ILE A 70 -3.68 -22.96 10.44
C ILE A 70 -4.91 -23.65 11.06
N LYS A 71 -6.04 -23.54 10.38
CA LYS A 71 -7.27 -24.30 10.69
C LYS A 71 -7.78 -25.02 9.44
N LYS A 72 -8.39 -26.18 9.66
CA LYS A 72 -9.03 -26.96 8.60
C LYS A 72 -10.39 -26.35 8.30
N VAL A 73 -10.67 -26.07 7.02
CA VAL A 73 -11.97 -25.55 6.56
C VAL A 73 -12.86 -26.72 6.15
N ASP A 74 -12.33 -27.65 5.36
CA ASP A 74 -12.99 -28.88 4.95
C ASP A 74 -11.96 -30.01 4.74
N ASN A 75 -12.37 -31.15 4.16
CA ASN A 75 -11.50 -32.31 3.97
C ASN A 75 -10.24 -32.07 3.14
N LYS A 76 -10.19 -31.01 2.31
CA LYS A 76 -9.07 -30.72 1.42
C LYS A 76 -8.48 -29.32 1.62
N ASN A 77 -9.21 -28.40 2.26
CA ASN A 77 -8.84 -27.00 2.37
C ASN A 77 -8.46 -26.59 3.80
N TYR A 78 -7.42 -25.74 3.88
CA TYR A 78 -6.94 -25.13 5.11
C TYR A 78 -6.94 -23.61 4.93
N THR A 79 -6.94 -22.88 6.03
CA THR A 79 -6.71 -21.43 6.02
C THR A 79 -5.78 -21.04 7.16
N LEU A 80 -5.09 -19.91 7.02
CA LEU A 80 -4.27 -19.35 8.08
C LEU A 80 -5.18 -18.94 9.26
N SER A 81 -4.68 -19.16 10.47
CA SER A 81 -5.34 -18.71 11.69
C SER A 81 -4.85 -17.32 12.06
N PHE A 82 -5.80 -16.47 12.46
CA PHE A 82 -5.46 -15.18 13.06
C PHE A 82 -5.20 -15.34 14.55
N TYR A 83 -4.21 -14.60 15.06
CA TYR A 83 -3.83 -14.52 16.47
C TYR A 83 -3.50 -13.07 16.84
N ASN A 84 -3.23 -12.82 18.12
CA ASN A 84 -3.04 -11.48 18.69
C ASN A 84 -4.19 -10.51 18.32
N LEU A 85 -5.41 -11.02 18.23
CA LEU A 85 -6.57 -10.21 17.87
C LEU A 85 -6.86 -9.19 18.97
N LYS A 86 -6.91 -7.91 18.60
CA LYS A 86 -7.33 -6.81 19.46
C LYS A 86 -8.41 -6.02 18.76
N GLU A 87 -9.41 -5.59 19.51
CA GLU A 87 -10.47 -4.73 19.01
C GLU A 87 -10.91 -3.79 20.12
N GLU A 88 -10.79 -2.49 19.88
CA GLU A 88 -11.14 -1.45 20.85
C GLU A 88 -11.97 -0.37 20.19
N ASN A 89 -12.91 0.20 20.95
CA ASN A 89 -13.73 1.32 20.52
C ASN A 89 -13.48 2.51 21.45
N TYR A 90 -13.05 3.63 20.88
CA TYR A 90 -12.74 4.85 21.60
C TYR A 90 -13.78 5.91 21.28
N LYS A 91 -14.17 6.69 22.30
CA LYS A 91 -14.81 7.99 22.06
C LYS A 91 -13.73 8.98 21.63
N ASN A 92 -13.97 9.73 20.56
CA ASN A 92 -13.01 10.70 20.05
C ASN A 92 -13.00 11.98 20.91
N ILE A 93 -12.43 11.88 22.11
CA ILE A 93 -12.34 12.97 23.09
C ILE A 93 -10.95 12.90 23.73
N ASN A 94 -10.10 13.90 23.45
CA ASN A 94 -8.74 14.01 23.99
C ASN A 94 -7.92 12.72 23.86
N LEU A 95 -8.05 12.04 22.71
CA LEU A 95 -7.24 10.86 22.41
C LEU A 95 -5.83 11.28 22.01
N GLN A 96 -4.86 10.42 22.32
CA GLN A 96 -3.47 10.55 21.89
C GLN A 96 -3.05 9.22 21.26
N GLU A 97 -2.62 9.28 20.01
CA GLU A 97 -2.32 8.14 19.16
C GLU A 97 -1.17 7.28 19.70
N ASP A 98 -0.15 7.92 20.29
CA ASP A 98 1.02 7.29 20.88
C ASP A 98 0.66 6.48 22.13
N ILE A 99 -0.19 7.03 23.01
CA ILE A 99 -0.70 6.36 24.21
C ILE A 99 -1.54 5.14 23.80
N ILE A 100 -2.44 5.31 22.83
CA ILE A 100 -3.27 4.21 22.33
C ILE A 100 -2.40 3.11 21.72
N TYR A 101 -1.42 3.47 20.89
CA TYR A 101 -0.49 2.53 20.30
C TYR A 101 0.25 1.71 21.37
N LYS A 102 0.82 2.40 22.37
CA LYS A 102 1.56 1.77 23.47
C LYS A 102 0.68 0.82 24.26
N ASN A 103 -0.56 1.20 24.58
CA ASN A 103 -1.46 0.36 25.35
C ASN A 103 -1.94 -0.87 24.56
N LEU A 104 -2.18 -0.72 23.27
CA LEU A 104 -2.77 -1.76 22.44
C LEU A 104 -1.72 -2.76 21.92
N LEU A 105 -0.55 -2.27 21.48
CA LEU A 105 0.37 -3.01 20.63
C LEU A 105 1.75 -3.29 21.24
N LYS A 106 2.16 -2.64 22.33
CA LYS A 106 3.52 -2.81 22.89
C LYS A 106 3.86 -4.26 23.25
N GLU A 107 2.89 -5.00 23.77
CA GLU A 107 3.11 -6.40 24.16
C GLU A 107 3.37 -7.32 22.97
N VAL A 108 2.75 -7.02 21.83
CA VAL A 108 2.85 -7.85 20.63
C VAL A 108 4.08 -7.51 19.79
N GLU A 109 4.89 -6.52 20.15
CA GLU A 109 6.11 -6.16 19.39
C GLU A 109 7.28 -7.12 19.61
N LYS A 110 7.28 -7.87 20.73
CA LYS A 110 8.46 -8.61 21.23
C LYS A 110 9.05 -9.63 20.24
N ASP A 111 8.25 -10.14 19.32
CA ASP A 111 8.63 -11.17 18.35
C ASP A 111 8.87 -10.64 16.93
N LYS A 112 8.87 -9.31 16.75
CA LYS A 112 8.94 -8.66 15.43
C LYS A 112 10.31 -8.05 15.18
N LYS A 113 10.69 -7.97 13.90
CA LYS A 113 11.88 -7.24 13.46
C LYS A 113 11.69 -5.74 13.75
N GLU A 114 12.79 -5.06 14.07
CA GLU A 114 12.79 -3.62 14.38
C GLU A 114 12.18 -2.77 13.25
N ASN A 115 12.53 -3.06 11.99
CA ASN A 115 11.97 -2.34 10.83
C ASN A 115 10.45 -2.54 10.71
N VAL A 116 9.93 -3.72 11.04
CA VAL A 116 8.48 -4.00 11.05
C VAL A 116 7.79 -3.22 12.15
N ILE A 117 8.41 -3.14 13.35
CA ILE A 117 7.89 -2.33 14.47
C ILE A 117 7.83 -0.86 14.08
N HIS A 118 8.88 -0.32 13.44
CA HIS A 118 8.89 1.08 12.98
C HIS A 118 7.81 1.37 11.93
N ILE A 119 7.62 0.50 10.94
CA ILE A 119 6.55 0.64 9.94
C ILE A 119 5.18 0.61 10.64
N LEU A 120 4.96 -0.35 11.54
CA LEU A 120 3.71 -0.49 12.28
C LEU A 120 3.42 0.73 13.15
N THR A 121 4.42 1.20 13.92
CA THR A 121 4.29 2.39 14.78
C THR A 121 3.91 3.59 13.94
N TYR A 122 4.72 3.91 12.93
CA TYR A 122 4.51 5.07 12.07
C TYR A 122 3.15 5.05 11.38
N SER A 123 2.80 3.96 10.69
CA SER A 123 1.52 3.89 9.97
C SER A 123 0.32 3.88 10.90
N PHE A 124 0.42 3.28 12.09
CA PHE A 124 -0.67 3.32 13.05
C PHE A 124 -0.90 4.74 13.58
N THR A 125 0.16 5.41 14.04
CA THR A 125 0.05 6.72 14.67
C THR A 125 -0.40 7.78 13.66
N GLU A 126 0.17 7.81 12.46
CA GLU A 126 -0.24 8.75 11.41
C GLU A 126 -1.73 8.59 11.04
N ILE A 127 -2.19 7.35 10.87
CA ILE A 127 -3.58 7.10 10.47
C ILE A 127 -4.55 7.36 11.62
N LEU A 128 -4.20 7.00 12.85
CA LEU A 128 -5.02 7.29 14.02
C LEU A 128 -5.09 8.80 14.29
N ASN A 129 -3.97 9.52 14.17
CA ASN A 129 -3.95 10.97 14.32
C ASN A 129 -4.85 11.66 13.28
N ASN A 130 -4.77 11.26 12.01
CA ASN A 130 -5.69 11.73 10.97
C ASN A 130 -7.16 11.47 11.33
N ALA A 131 -7.47 10.30 11.91
CA ALA A 131 -8.82 10.01 12.38
C ALA A 131 -9.21 10.90 13.57
N ILE A 132 -8.33 11.14 14.55
CA ILE A 132 -8.61 11.98 15.71
C ILE A 132 -8.90 13.43 15.28
N GLU A 133 -8.01 14.01 14.48
CA GLU A 133 -7.98 15.45 14.18
C GLU A 133 -8.92 15.86 13.04
N HIS A 134 -9.10 14.98 12.05
CA HIS A 134 -9.74 15.37 10.79
C HIS A 134 -11.06 14.66 10.51
N SER A 135 -11.42 13.60 11.21
CA SER A 135 -12.67 12.89 10.91
C SER A 135 -13.94 13.64 11.35
N GLU A 136 -13.85 14.46 12.40
CA GLU A 136 -15.02 14.97 13.14
C GLU A 136 -15.93 13.84 13.66
N SER A 137 -15.36 12.63 13.84
CA SER A 137 -16.05 11.44 14.33
C SER A 137 -16.33 11.55 15.82
N ARG A 138 -17.36 10.81 16.26
CA ARG A 138 -17.65 10.62 17.69
C ARG A 138 -16.93 9.39 18.22
N ASN A 139 -16.78 8.37 17.37
CA ASN A 139 -16.20 7.10 17.74
C ASN A 139 -15.15 6.68 16.72
N ILE A 140 -14.06 6.10 17.24
CA ILE A 140 -13.01 5.47 16.45
C ILE A 140 -12.89 4.03 16.91
N LYS A 141 -13.05 3.09 15.98
CA LYS A 141 -12.85 1.67 16.20
C LYS A 141 -11.49 1.28 15.63
N ILE A 142 -10.70 0.57 16.44
CA ILE A 142 -9.39 0.04 16.05
C ILE A 142 -9.44 -1.48 16.15
N SER A 143 -9.03 -2.15 15.08
CA SER A 143 -8.83 -3.60 15.07
C SER A 143 -7.42 -3.94 14.64
N TYR A 144 -6.81 -4.89 15.32
CA TYR A 144 -5.49 -5.42 15.03
C TYR A 144 -5.56 -6.95 15.02
N GLY A 145 -4.81 -7.57 14.12
CA GLY A 145 -4.67 -9.01 14.09
C GLY A 145 -3.43 -9.44 13.31
N GLU A 146 -3.03 -10.68 13.52
CA GLU A 146 -1.85 -11.24 12.87
C GLU A 146 -2.15 -12.61 12.32
N ASP A 147 -1.55 -12.96 11.18
CA ASP A 147 -1.37 -14.35 10.78
C ASP A 147 0.13 -14.69 10.72
N TYR A 148 0.48 -15.86 10.20
CA TYR A 148 1.88 -16.27 10.09
C TYR A 148 2.77 -15.31 9.30
N PHE A 149 2.25 -14.69 8.24
CA PHE A 149 3.02 -13.82 7.33
C PHE A 149 2.80 -12.34 7.59
N SER A 150 1.64 -11.96 8.12
CA SER A 150 1.16 -10.59 8.00
C SER A 150 0.63 -10.04 9.32
N ILE A 151 0.78 -8.72 9.46
CA ILE A 151 0.09 -7.89 10.45
C ILE A 151 -1.04 -7.16 9.71
N TYR A 152 -2.20 -7.08 10.34
CA TYR A 152 -3.41 -6.47 9.82
C TYR A 152 -3.88 -5.40 10.79
N VAL A 153 -4.06 -4.18 10.30
CA VAL A 153 -4.57 -3.05 11.10
C VAL A 153 -5.75 -2.43 10.40
N GLN A 154 -6.76 -2.09 11.19
CA GLN A 154 -7.96 -1.41 10.76
C GLN A 154 -8.25 -0.24 11.71
N ILE A 155 -8.43 0.96 11.16
CA ILE A 155 -8.89 2.14 11.90
C ILE A 155 -10.13 2.66 11.18
N LEU A 156 -11.26 2.67 11.90
CA LEU A 156 -12.57 3.07 11.39
C LEU A 156 -13.08 4.25 12.21
N ASP A 157 -13.31 5.39 11.56
CA ASP A 157 -14.04 6.52 12.12
C ASP A 157 -15.48 6.58 11.58
N ASP A 158 -16.40 7.10 12.39
CA ASP A 158 -17.80 7.36 12.01
C ASP A 158 -18.04 8.80 11.53
N GLY A 159 -16.98 9.47 11.04
CA GLY A 159 -16.96 10.89 10.75
C GLY A 159 -17.48 11.28 9.36
N VAL A 160 -17.00 12.42 8.85
CA VAL A 160 -17.48 13.03 7.60
C VAL A 160 -17.06 12.29 6.33
N GLY A 161 -16.04 11.44 6.43
CA GLY A 161 -15.41 10.76 5.31
C GLY A 161 -14.32 11.59 4.62
N ILE A 162 -13.13 10.98 4.49
CA ILE A 162 -11.93 11.65 3.97
C ILE A 162 -12.12 12.28 2.58
N PHE A 163 -12.69 11.57 1.61
CA PHE A 163 -12.81 12.09 0.24
C PHE A 163 -13.79 13.25 0.16
N LYS A 164 -14.85 13.25 0.99
CA LYS A 164 -15.78 14.37 1.10
C LYS A 164 -15.10 15.59 1.70
N LYS A 165 -14.29 15.40 2.75
CA LYS A 165 -13.53 16.48 3.40
C LYS A 165 -12.51 17.10 2.46
N ILE A 166 -11.71 16.27 1.77
CA ILE A 166 -10.75 16.75 0.76
C ILE A 166 -11.47 17.50 -0.37
N LYS A 167 -12.56 16.93 -0.92
CA LYS A 167 -13.35 17.59 -1.96
C LYS A 167 -13.79 18.98 -1.53
N LYS A 168 -14.34 19.12 -0.32
CA LYS A 168 -14.80 20.39 0.23
C LYS A 168 -13.66 21.39 0.38
N ASN A 169 -12.54 20.97 0.97
CA ASN A 169 -11.45 21.88 1.32
C ASN A 169 -10.64 22.35 0.11
N TYR A 170 -10.55 21.53 -0.93
CA TYR A 170 -9.84 21.85 -2.17
C TYR A 170 -10.78 22.30 -3.30
N ASN A 171 -12.07 22.54 -3.00
CA ASN A 171 -13.10 22.95 -3.96
C ASN A 171 -13.14 22.09 -5.23
N LEU A 172 -13.07 20.76 -5.04
CA LEU A 172 -13.02 19.78 -6.13
C LEU A 172 -14.43 19.45 -6.62
N LYS A 173 -14.55 19.09 -7.91
CA LYS A 173 -15.82 18.77 -8.55
C LYS A 173 -16.51 17.56 -7.91
N ASN A 174 -15.73 16.55 -7.54
CA ASN A 174 -16.24 15.29 -7.01
C ASN A 174 -15.17 14.56 -6.16
N GLU A 175 -15.57 13.46 -5.52
CA GLU A 175 -14.70 12.66 -4.66
C GLU A 175 -13.63 11.87 -5.44
N ASN A 176 -13.82 11.62 -6.75
CA ASN A 176 -12.78 11.00 -7.58
C ASN A 176 -11.59 11.95 -7.74
N GLU A 177 -11.83 13.25 -7.92
CA GLU A 177 -10.77 14.26 -7.91
C GLU A 177 -10.06 14.29 -6.55
N ALA A 178 -10.79 14.13 -5.44
CA ALA A 178 -10.18 14.04 -4.11
C ALA A 178 -9.23 12.84 -3.97
N ILE A 179 -9.59 11.67 -4.52
CA ILE A 179 -8.69 10.52 -4.58
C ILE A 179 -7.45 10.83 -5.42
N PHE A 180 -7.63 11.51 -6.56
CA PHE A 180 -6.52 11.89 -7.42
C PHE A 180 -5.55 12.87 -6.74
N GLU A 181 -6.07 13.87 -6.03
CA GLU A 181 -5.25 14.79 -5.22
C GLU A 181 -4.53 14.07 -4.07
N LEU A 182 -5.22 13.15 -3.37
CA LEU A 182 -4.61 12.36 -2.30
C LEU A 182 -3.41 11.54 -2.80
N LYS A 183 -3.50 10.98 -4.01
CA LYS A 183 -2.41 10.22 -4.64
C LYS A 183 -1.13 11.04 -4.88
N LYS A 184 -1.26 12.36 -5.09
CA LYS A 184 -0.11 13.26 -5.27
C LYS A 184 0.65 13.50 -3.97
N GLY A 185 -0.02 13.36 -2.81
CA GLY A 185 0.53 13.64 -1.49
C GLY A 185 0.42 15.11 -1.07
N LYS A 186 0.92 15.41 0.15
CA LYS A 186 0.84 16.73 0.81
C LYS A 186 -0.57 17.29 0.94
N ILE A 187 -1.56 16.44 1.21
CA ILE A 187 -2.95 16.88 1.38
C ILE A 187 -3.22 17.02 2.86
N THR A 188 -3.58 18.24 3.27
CA THR A 188 -4.00 18.57 4.63
C THR A 188 -5.14 19.59 4.59
N SER A 189 -6.00 19.58 5.61
CA SER A 189 -6.99 20.63 5.86
C SER A 189 -6.46 21.76 6.73
N ASP A 190 -5.31 21.57 7.37
CA ASP A 190 -4.67 22.50 8.27
C ASP A 190 -3.14 22.48 8.01
N PRO A 191 -2.66 23.32 7.08
CA PRO A 191 -1.26 23.36 6.68
C PRO A 191 -0.35 24.05 7.71
N GLU A 192 -0.91 24.74 8.71
CA GLU A 192 -0.12 25.38 9.77
C GLU A 192 0.36 24.35 10.79
N ASN A 193 -0.48 23.33 11.07
CA ASN A 193 -0.17 22.29 12.06
C ASN A 193 0.22 20.94 11.43
N HIS A 194 -0.08 20.68 10.15
CA HIS A 194 0.21 19.40 9.51
C HIS A 194 0.86 19.53 8.13
N SER A 195 1.86 18.69 7.88
CA SER A 195 2.56 18.60 6.59
C SER A 195 1.70 18.00 5.46
N GLY A 196 0.65 17.24 5.81
CA GLY A 196 -0.18 16.52 4.85
C GLY A 196 0.49 15.29 4.21
N GLU A 197 1.54 14.78 4.85
CA GLU A 197 2.39 13.70 4.30
C GLU A 197 2.05 12.32 4.88
N GLY A 198 1.41 12.28 6.05
CA GLY A 198 1.16 11.07 6.83
C GLY A 198 0.46 9.95 6.07
N ILE A 199 -0.66 10.26 5.41
CA ILE A 199 -1.41 9.27 4.62
C ILE A 199 -0.58 8.81 3.41
N PHE A 200 0.12 9.73 2.75
CA PHE A 200 0.93 9.40 1.58
C PHE A 200 2.01 8.40 1.96
N PHE A 201 2.84 8.72 2.95
CA PHE A 201 3.92 7.85 3.36
C PHE A 201 3.42 6.55 4.00
N SER A 202 2.35 6.60 4.81
CA SER A 202 1.70 5.39 5.34
C SER A 202 1.27 4.45 4.22
N SER A 203 0.75 4.98 3.10
CA SER A 203 0.37 4.17 1.94
C SER A 203 1.54 3.55 1.17
N LYS A 204 2.78 4.04 1.38
CA LYS A 204 4.00 3.59 0.70
C LYS A 204 4.86 2.65 1.53
N VAL A 205 4.84 2.79 2.86
CA VAL A 205 5.69 1.97 3.76
C VAL A 205 5.12 0.58 4.02
N VAL A 206 3.79 0.44 3.99
CA VAL A 206 3.09 -0.84 4.17
C VAL A 206 3.01 -1.64 2.85
N ASP A 207 2.71 -2.93 2.94
CA ASP A 207 2.64 -3.82 1.75
C ASP A 207 1.29 -3.75 1.03
N TYR A 208 0.24 -3.39 1.75
CA TYR A 208 -1.06 -3.07 1.20
C TYR A 208 -1.73 -1.99 2.04
N PHE A 209 -2.30 -0.99 1.38
CA PHE A 209 -2.99 0.13 2.02
C PHE A 209 -4.34 0.34 1.32
N LEU A 210 -5.39 0.53 2.10
CA LEU A 210 -6.75 0.76 1.63
C LEU A 210 -7.40 1.85 2.47
N ILE A 211 -8.04 2.78 1.78
CA ILE A 211 -9.02 3.71 2.34
C ILE A 211 -10.36 3.39 1.70
N ASP A 212 -11.38 3.16 2.51
CA ASP A 212 -12.77 3.00 2.08
C ASP A 212 -13.64 4.02 2.81
N SER A 213 -14.41 4.81 2.06
CA SER A 213 -15.23 5.87 2.62
C SER A 213 -16.47 6.04 1.76
N TYR A 214 -17.64 5.77 2.33
CA TYR A 214 -18.91 5.71 1.63
C TYR A 214 -18.86 4.77 0.41
N ASN A 215 -18.99 5.31 -0.80
CA ASN A 215 -18.99 4.56 -2.07
C ASN A 215 -17.67 4.75 -2.84
N LYS A 216 -16.61 5.16 -2.16
CA LYS A 216 -15.30 5.47 -2.76
C LYS A 216 -14.20 4.74 -2.02
N ASN A 217 -13.21 4.29 -2.78
CA ASN A 217 -12.02 3.69 -2.21
C ASN A 217 -10.76 4.15 -2.92
N PHE A 218 -9.66 4.10 -2.19
CA PHE A 218 -8.29 4.28 -2.67
C PHE A 218 -7.46 3.13 -2.13
N TYR A 219 -6.61 2.53 -2.95
CA TYR A 219 -5.65 1.54 -2.47
C TYR A 219 -4.26 1.78 -3.08
N SER A 220 -3.25 1.26 -2.39
CA SER A 220 -1.87 1.17 -2.84
C SER A 220 -1.22 -0.14 -2.39
N GLY A 221 -0.11 -0.52 -3.01
CA GLY A 221 0.62 -1.76 -2.70
C GLY A 221 0.11 -3.00 -3.46
N ASN A 222 0.43 -4.19 -2.94
CA ASN A 222 0.17 -5.45 -3.64
C ASN A 222 -1.31 -5.87 -3.54
N LYS A 223 -1.98 -5.94 -4.69
CA LYS A 223 -3.39 -6.36 -4.82
C LYS A 223 -3.65 -7.82 -4.43
N ASP A 224 -2.64 -8.68 -4.35
CA ASP A 224 -2.81 -10.06 -3.90
C ASP A 224 -3.40 -10.11 -2.47
N TYR A 225 -3.18 -9.06 -1.68
CA TYR A 225 -3.74 -8.90 -0.34
C TYR A 225 -5.23 -8.49 -0.32
N PHE A 226 -5.78 -8.02 -1.45
CA PHE A 226 -7.15 -7.52 -1.57
C PHE A 226 -8.21 -8.57 -1.17
N TYR A 227 -7.96 -9.84 -1.49
CA TYR A 227 -8.88 -10.94 -1.22
C TYR A 227 -9.13 -11.21 0.28
N HIS A 228 -8.24 -10.77 1.18
CA HIS A 228 -8.45 -10.87 2.62
C HIS A 228 -9.50 -9.87 3.12
N PHE A 229 -9.67 -8.75 2.41
CA PHE A 229 -10.57 -7.66 2.79
C PHE A 229 -12.00 -7.84 2.27
N GLU A 230 -12.17 -8.30 1.02
CA GLU A 230 -13.51 -8.38 0.39
C GLU A 230 -14.51 -9.26 1.14
N HIS A 231 -14.06 -10.34 1.78
CA HIS A 231 -14.95 -11.24 2.55
C HIS A 231 -15.54 -10.60 3.81
N ASN A 232 -14.98 -9.47 4.28
CA ASN A 232 -15.38 -8.80 5.52
C ASN A 232 -15.97 -7.40 5.28
N LYS A 233 -16.21 -7.03 4.01
CA LYS A 233 -16.67 -5.70 3.66
C LYS A 233 -18.12 -5.50 4.10
N LYS A 234 -18.37 -4.57 5.02
CA LYS A 234 -19.72 -4.03 5.24
C LYS A 234 -20.04 -3.12 4.06
N GLU A 235 -21.19 -3.30 3.44
CA GLU A 235 -21.66 -2.38 2.41
C GLU A 235 -21.82 -0.96 2.99
N ASN A 236 -21.25 0.04 2.31
CA ASN A 236 -21.36 1.47 2.60
C ASN A 236 -20.94 1.89 4.02
N ILE A 237 -19.62 1.87 4.27
CA ILE A 237 -19.04 2.46 5.48
C ILE A 237 -19.37 3.96 5.52
N LYS A 238 -20.05 4.40 6.58
CA LYS A 238 -20.20 5.83 6.90
C LYS A 238 -18.94 6.27 7.66
N GLY A 239 -18.30 7.35 7.20
CA GLY A 239 -17.01 7.81 7.73
C GLY A 239 -15.84 7.32 6.89
N THR A 240 -14.70 7.04 7.52
CA THR A 240 -13.50 6.53 6.85
C THR A 240 -13.00 5.27 7.51
N LEU A 241 -12.73 4.26 6.69
CA LEU A 241 -12.00 3.07 7.06
C LEU A 241 -10.62 3.12 6.42
N VAL A 242 -9.57 3.07 7.22
CA VAL A 242 -8.22 2.78 6.77
C VAL A 242 -7.85 1.38 7.19
N TYR A 243 -7.38 0.58 6.23
CA TYR A 243 -6.92 -0.78 6.43
C TYR A 243 -5.54 -0.94 5.80
N PHE A 244 -4.59 -1.49 6.55
CA PHE A 244 -3.27 -1.76 6.02
C PHE A 244 -2.70 -3.09 6.49
N ILE A 245 -1.80 -3.63 5.66
CA ILE A 245 -1.14 -4.92 5.87
C ILE A 245 0.38 -4.73 5.78
N ILE A 246 1.09 -5.32 6.74
CA ILE A 246 2.55 -5.35 6.76
C ILE A 246 3.01 -6.81 6.71
N ASP A 247 3.88 -7.15 5.77
CA ASP A 247 4.56 -8.44 5.72
C ASP A 247 5.63 -8.48 6.82
N LYS A 248 5.53 -9.44 7.74
CA LYS A 248 6.47 -9.64 8.85
C LYS A 248 7.89 -9.95 8.39
N ASN A 249 8.06 -10.41 7.16
CA ASN A 249 9.36 -10.72 6.57
C ASN A 249 9.91 -9.59 5.70
N THR A 250 9.20 -8.45 5.57
CA THR A 250 9.71 -7.31 4.80
C THR A 250 11.09 -6.86 5.31
N ASN A 251 11.95 -6.48 4.37
CA ASN A 251 13.23 -5.82 4.66
C ASN A 251 13.14 -4.30 4.45
N ARG A 252 11.98 -3.81 3.97
CA ARG A 252 11.73 -2.38 3.79
C ARG A 252 11.89 -1.65 5.11
N THR A 253 12.43 -0.44 5.05
CA THR A 253 12.46 0.51 6.15
C THR A 253 11.68 1.77 5.79
N THR A 254 11.18 2.50 6.80
CA THR A 254 10.57 3.82 6.60
C THR A 254 11.56 4.79 5.95
N LYS A 255 12.84 4.73 6.35
CA LYS A 255 13.92 5.53 5.78
C LYS A 255 14.06 5.35 4.27
N GLU A 256 14.19 4.11 3.78
CA GLU A 256 14.32 3.84 2.34
C GLU A 256 13.15 4.42 1.53
N VAL A 257 11.94 4.36 2.08
CA VAL A 257 10.77 4.96 1.44
C VAL A 257 10.86 6.48 1.45
N PHE A 258 11.20 7.09 2.59
CA PHE A 258 11.28 8.55 2.71
C PHE A 258 12.36 9.11 1.78
N ASP A 259 13.54 8.50 1.74
CA ASP A 259 14.65 8.87 0.86
C ASP A 259 14.22 8.87 -0.63
N SER A 260 13.29 8.01 -1.04
CA SER A 260 12.81 7.94 -2.43
C SER A 260 11.94 9.15 -2.84
N TYR A 261 11.36 9.87 -1.88
CA TYR A 261 10.47 11.02 -2.12
C TYR A 261 11.01 12.35 -1.60
N THR A 262 12.09 12.33 -0.82
CA THR A 262 12.71 13.52 -0.23
C THR A 262 13.97 13.94 -0.99
N ASP A 263 14.43 15.18 -0.79
CA ASP A 263 15.75 15.65 -1.22
C ASP A 263 16.83 15.41 -0.15
N ASP A 264 18.04 15.89 -0.41
CA ASP A 264 19.18 15.74 0.51
C ASP A 264 18.94 16.43 1.87
N ASP A 265 18.00 17.38 1.94
CA ASP A 265 17.55 18.06 3.16
C ASP A 265 16.34 17.36 3.81
N TYR A 266 15.98 16.15 3.35
CA TYR A 266 14.82 15.37 3.79
C TYR A 266 13.45 16.04 3.57
N VAL A 267 13.38 17.05 2.69
CA VAL A 267 12.11 17.71 2.36
C VAL A 267 11.38 16.86 1.32
N PHE A 268 10.16 16.42 1.63
CA PHE A 268 9.30 15.75 0.66
C PHE A 268 9.01 16.72 -0.49
N ASN A 269 9.70 16.58 -1.61
CA ASN A 269 9.60 17.55 -2.71
C ASN A 269 9.48 16.86 -4.07
N LYS A 270 9.40 15.51 -4.06
CA LYS A 270 9.22 14.69 -5.25
C LYS A 270 7.86 14.02 -5.20
N THR A 271 7.11 14.06 -6.29
CA THR A 271 5.89 13.26 -6.42
C THR A 271 5.84 12.60 -7.79
N GLU A 272 5.12 11.48 -7.86
CA GLU A 272 4.85 10.77 -9.10
C GLU A 272 3.35 10.76 -9.37
N ILE A 273 2.97 11.25 -10.54
CA ILE A 273 1.59 11.31 -11.00
C ILE A 273 1.42 10.31 -12.12
N THR A 274 0.69 9.24 -11.85
CA THR A 274 0.29 8.26 -12.86
C THR A 274 -0.79 8.86 -13.76
N VAL A 275 -0.42 9.24 -14.97
CA VAL A 275 -1.23 10.08 -15.86
C VAL A 275 -2.51 9.38 -16.33
N HIS A 276 -2.49 8.07 -16.57
CA HIS A 276 -3.69 7.33 -17.00
C HIS A 276 -4.80 7.37 -15.93
N LEU A 277 -4.46 7.49 -14.64
CA LEU A 277 -5.45 7.63 -13.58
C LEU A 277 -6.21 8.96 -13.68
N ALA A 278 -5.61 9.99 -14.30
CA ALA A 278 -6.34 11.22 -14.55
C ALA A 278 -7.54 10.97 -15.46
N GLU A 279 -7.44 10.12 -16.48
CA GLU A 279 -8.60 9.79 -17.33
C GLU A 279 -9.71 9.10 -16.52
N GLU A 280 -9.34 8.17 -15.63
CA GLU A 280 -10.27 7.41 -14.79
C GLU A 280 -10.98 8.30 -13.74
N TYR A 281 -10.23 9.13 -13.01
CA TYR A 281 -10.78 9.93 -11.91
C TYR A 281 -11.35 11.28 -12.37
N LEU A 282 -10.81 11.88 -13.44
CA LEU A 282 -11.25 13.18 -13.93
C LEU A 282 -12.35 13.08 -15.00
N GLY A 283 -12.49 11.90 -15.64
CA GLY A 283 -13.56 11.57 -16.58
C GLY A 283 -13.42 12.20 -17.97
N GLU A 284 -12.19 12.55 -18.39
CA GLU A 284 -11.93 13.16 -19.69
C GLU A 284 -10.62 12.64 -20.28
N HIS A 285 -10.54 12.58 -21.61
CA HIS A 285 -9.33 12.22 -22.33
C HIS A 285 -8.22 13.27 -22.16
N LEU A 286 -6.96 12.82 -22.27
CA LEU A 286 -5.75 13.64 -22.15
C LEU A 286 -5.50 14.56 -23.37
N ILE A 287 -6.53 15.25 -23.85
CA ILE A 287 -6.48 16.07 -25.07
C ILE A 287 -6.43 17.57 -24.75
N SER A 288 -7.17 18.01 -23.73
CA SER A 288 -7.44 19.44 -23.49
C SER A 288 -6.46 20.09 -22.52
N ARG A 289 -6.32 21.42 -22.60
CA ARG A 289 -5.59 22.22 -21.59
C ARG A 289 -6.24 22.14 -20.21
N SER A 290 -7.57 22.02 -20.17
CA SER A 290 -8.32 21.90 -18.90
C SER A 290 -7.86 20.68 -18.10
N ILE A 291 -7.65 19.55 -18.78
CA ILE A 291 -7.17 18.33 -18.12
C ILE A 291 -5.72 18.43 -17.71
N ALA A 292 -4.86 19.03 -18.53
CA ALA A 292 -3.50 19.35 -18.12
C ALA A 292 -3.48 20.18 -16.82
N ARG A 293 -4.29 21.24 -16.72
CA ARG A 293 -4.38 22.07 -15.50
C ARG A 293 -4.87 21.31 -14.28
N ARG A 294 -5.84 20.39 -14.43
CA ARG A 294 -6.32 19.55 -13.33
C ARG A 294 -5.25 18.56 -12.85
N ILE A 295 -4.49 17.97 -13.78
CA ILE A 295 -3.33 17.13 -13.42
C ILE A 295 -2.29 17.92 -12.64
N LEU A 296 -2.03 19.15 -13.06
CA LEU A 296 -1.05 20.05 -12.46
C LEU A 296 -1.59 20.82 -11.24
N SER A 297 -2.84 20.59 -10.82
CA SER A 297 -3.40 21.21 -9.63
C SER A 297 -2.64 20.79 -8.38
N ASN A 298 -2.40 21.74 -7.47
CA ASN A 298 -1.73 21.53 -6.19
C ASN A 298 -0.34 20.87 -6.29
N ILE A 299 0.39 21.04 -7.38
CA ILE A 299 1.75 20.48 -7.49
C ILE A 299 2.86 21.47 -7.11
N GLU A 300 2.53 22.75 -6.91
CA GLU A 300 3.49 23.83 -6.60
C GLU A 300 4.25 23.62 -5.28
N LYS A 301 3.75 22.71 -4.44
CA LYS A 301 4.36 22.24 -3.20
C LYS A 301 5.47 21.19 -3.42
N PHE A 302 5.75 20.81 -4.66
CA PHE A 302 6.82 19.89 -5.05
C PHE A 302 7.83 20.59 -5.97
N LYS A 303 9.11 20.21 -5.88
CA LYS A 303 10.18 20.69 -6.77
C LYS A 303 10.37 19.77 -7.99
N VAL A 304 10.11 18.47 -7.85
CA VAL A 304 10.27 17.48 -8.93
C VAL A 304 9.00 16.67 -9.08
N ILE A 305 8.48 16.59 -10.29
CA ILE A 305 7.24 15.87 -10.60
C ILE A 305 7.53 14.88 -11.72
N PHE A 306 7.38 13.61 -11.41
CA PHE A 306 7.42 12.54 -12.39
C PHE A 306 6.01 12.35 -12.95
N LEU A 307 5.84 12.57 -14.26
CA LEU A 307 4.60 12.25 -14.95
C LEU A 307 4.75 10.87 -15.59
N ASP A 308 4.16 9.86 -14.97
CA ASP A 308 4.19 8.48 -15.44
C ASP A 308 3.12 8.27 -16.51
N PHE A 309 3.56 8.13 -17.76
CA PHE A 309 2.72 7.88 -18.93
C PHE A 309 2.47 6.40 -19.20
N ASN A 310 2.87 5.49 -18.30
CA ASN A 310 2.54 4.09 -18.44
C ASN A 310 1.02 3.89 -18.57
N GLY A 311 0.60 3.09 -19.56
CA GLY A 311 -0.82 2.87 -19.87
C GLY A 311 -1.54 4.00 -20.63
N VAL A 312 -0.88 5.14 -20.88
CA VAL A 312 -1.43 6.22 -21.72
C VAL A 312 -1.23 5.86 -23.19
N LYS A 313 -2.30 5.91 -23.98
CA LYS A 313 -2.24 5.63 -25.43
C LYS A 313 -1.74 6.83 -26.22
N THR A 314 -2.38 7.98 -26.04
CA THR A 314 -2.06 9.22 -26.75
C THR A 314 -2.37 10.43 -25.87
N ILE A 315 -1.79 11.57 -26.22
CA ILE A 315 -2.09 12.86 -25.61
C ILE A 315 -2.29 13.92 -26.70
N GLY A 316 -3.16 14.88 -26.45
CA GLY A 316 -3.41 15.99 -27.38
C GLY A 316 -2.29 17.02 -27.35
N GLN A 317 -2.12 17.73 -28.46
CA GLN A 317 -1.14 18.81 -28.55
C GLN A 317 -1.40 19.91 -27.51
N ALA A 318 -2.67 20.27 -27.29
CA ALA A 318 -3.03 21.30 -26.32
C ALA A 318 -2.71 20.87 -24.87
N PHE A 319 -2.92 19.60 -24.55
CA PHE A 319 -2.51 19.01 -23.27
C PHE A 319 -0.99 19.07 -23.08
N ALA A 320 -0.22 18.58 -24.07
CA ALA A 320 1.24 18.58 -24.00
C ALA A 320 1.80 20.02 -23.88
N ASP A 321 1.25 20.95 -24.66
CA ASP A 321 1.64 22.37 -24.68
C ASP A 321 1.44 23.04 -23.32
N GLU A 322 0.31 22.76 -22.64
CA GLU A 322 0.02 23.32 -21.32
C GLU A 322 1.04 22.83 -20.28
N ILE A 323 1.38 21.54 -20.28
CA ILE A 323 2.28 20.96 -19.28
C ILE A 323 3.73 21.36 -19.54
N PHE A 324 4.24 21.04 -20.72
CA PHE A 324 5.68 21.05 -20.97
C PHE A 324 6.22 22.40 -21.43
N ARG A 325 5.34 23.31 -21.90
CA ARG A 325 5.71 24.66 -22.31
C ARG A 325 5.11 25.72 -21.40
N VAL A 326 3.78 25.79 -21.27
CA VAL A 326 3.12 26.90 -20.55
C VAL A 326 3.42 26.83 -19.04
N PHE A 327 3.11 25.71 -18.40
CA PHE A 327 3.32 25.54 -16.97
C PHE A 327 4.80 25.61 -16.61
N ARG A 328 5.66 24.88 -17.33
CA ARG A 328 7.12 24.91 -17.14
C ARG A 328 7.71 26.33 -17.25
N ASN A 329 7.24 27.14 -18.19
CA ASN A 329 7.73 28.52 -18.33
C ASN A 329 7.27 29.43 -17.18
N LYS A 330 6.08 29.16 -16.62
CA LYS A 330 5.52 29.90 -15.50
C LYS A 330 6.14 29.49 -14.16
N HIS A 331 6.52 28.23 -14.01
CA HIS A 331 7.04 27.61 -12.79
C HIS A 331 8.44 27.04 -13.03
N LYS A 332 9.43 27.92 -13.15
CA LYS A 332 10.82 27.55 -13.48
C LYS A 332 11.51 26.78 -12.36
N GLU A 333 11.01 26.92 -11.13
CA GLU A 333 11.42 26.23 -9.92
C GLU A 333 10.97 24.77 -9.88
N ILE A 334 9.98 24.39 -10.70
CA ILE A 334 9.42 23.04 -10.74
C ILE A 334 9.96 22.28 -11.96
N THR A 335 10.55 21.12 -11.70
CA THR A 335 11.03 20.21 -12.73
C THR A 335 9.99 19.15 -13.04
N ILE A 336 9.42 19.18 -14.24
CA ILE A 336 8.52 18.13 -14.74
C ILE A 336 9.31 17.13 -15.59
N LEU A 337 9.31 15.87 -15.20
CA LEU A 337 10.00 14.77 -15.87
C LEU A 337 8.98 13.73 -16.38
N PRO A 338 8.77 13.62 -17.71
CA PRO A 338 7.93 12.55 -18.24
C PRO A 338 8.70 11.22 -18.22
N ILE A 339 8.06 10.15 -17.77
CA ILE A 339 8.62 8.78 -17.71
C ILE A 339 7.65 7.75 -18.31
N ASN A 340 8.15 6.57 -18.67
CA ASN A 340 7.39 5.42 -19.20
C ASN A 340 6.46 5.77 -20.39
N MET A 341 6.92 6.63 -21.29
CA MET A 341 6.17 7.05 -22.47
C MET A 341 6.21 6.00 -23.58
N ASN A 342 5.14 5.90 -24.37
CA ASN A 342 5.19 5.28 -25.69
C ASN A 342 5.66 6.29 -26.76
N GLU A 343 5.90 5.82 -27.98
CA GLU A 343 6.42 6.65 -29.07
C GLU A 343 5.47 7.79 -29.51
N GLU A 344 4.15 7.60 -29.44
CA GLU A 344 3.16 8.63 -29.79
C GLU A 344 3.16 9.78 -28.77
N VAL A 345 3.17 9.44 -27.48
CA VAL A 345 3.27 10.40 -26.37
C VAL A 345 4.59 11.16 -26.47
N LYS A 346 5.70 10.44 -26.67
CA LYS A 346 7.04 11.02 -26.81
C LYS A 346 7.13 12.00 -27.99
N PHE A 347 6.55 11.63 -29.13
CA PHE A 347 6.45 12.50 -30.29
C PHE A 347 5.70 13.80 -29.96
N MET A 348 4.54 13.70 -29.31
CA MET A 348 3.73 14.88 -28.96
C MET A 348 4.47 15.83 -28.01
N ILE A 349 5.17 15.28 -27.01
CA ILE A 349 5.96 16.06 -26.06
C ILE A 349 7.14 16.77 -26.77
N LYS A 350 7.90 16.05 -27.60
CA LYS A 350 9.02 16.65 -28.36
C LYS A 350 8.58 17.75 -29.32
N ARG A 351 7.34 17.65 -29.82
CA ARG A 351 6.77 18.66 -30.72
C ARG A 351 6.56 20.00 -30.02
N VAL A 352 6.22 19.99 -28.73
CA VAL A 352 5.96 21.22 -27.94
C VAL A 352 7.19 21.73 -27.18
N ASP A 353 8.12 20.83 -26.82
CA ASP A 353 9.38 21.18 -26.17
C ASP A 353 10.54 20.29 -26.67
N LYS A 354 11.39 20.86 -27.53
CA LYS A 354 12.55 20.16 -28.09
C LYS A 354 13.70 19.95 -27.09
N ASN A 355 13.72 20.73 -26.00
CA ASN A 355 14.80 20.74 -25.02
C ASN A 355 14.43 19.99 -23.73
N ILE A 356 13.33 19.25 -23.74
CA ILE A 356 12.88 18.51 -22.57
C ILE A 356 13.80 17.34 -22.25
N VAL A 357 14.18 17.24 -20.97
CA VAL A 357 14.92 16.08 -20.44
C VAL A 357 13.91 14.94 -20.28
N MET A 358 14.13 13.85 -21.01
CA MET A 358 13.33 12.63 -20.93
C MET A 358 14.11 11.56 -20.18
N LYS A 359 13.45 10.80 -19.31
CA LYS A 359 14.03 9.64 -18.63
C LYS A 359 13.39 8.34 -19.07
#